data_AF-A0A6B2DY52-F1
#
_entry.id   AF-A0A6B2DY52-F1
#
_cell.length_a   1.000
_cell.length_b   1.000
_cell.length_c   1.000
_cell.angle_alpha   90.00
_cell.angle_beta   90.00
_cell.angle_gamma   90.00
#
_symmetry.space_group_name_H-M   'P 1'
#
loop_
_entity.id
_entity.type
_entity.pdbx_description
1 polymer ?
#
loop_
_entity_poly.entity_id
_entity_poly.type
_entity_poly.pdbx_seq_one_letter_code
_entity_poly.pdbx_strand_id
1 'polypeptide(L)'
;LSDVRLRGLLHLLAGDERVTAFAHRELGPLLQRDAATGSRLVQALRHYCEQGGNKSAAAAAAHTSRTAYYQQLARIEQVLGVRLEDPESMLSLYVALLASDLTRPSDEDSPGRGAQ
;
A
#
# COMPACT_ATOMS: atom_id res chain seq x y z
N LEU A 1 8.63 -25.05 -2.04
CA LEU A 1 7.38 -24.37 -1.61
C LEU A 1 7.48 -23.79 -0.19
N SER A 2 8.61 -23.98 0.50
CA SER A 2 8.86 -23.54 1.86
C SER A 2 9.10 -22.02 1.94
N ASP A 3 8.29 -21.36 2.78
CA ASP A 3 8.26 -19.94 3.13
C ASP A 3 7.52 -18.97 2.17
N VAL A 4 6.47 -19.50 1.53
CA VAL A 4 5.48 -18.69 0.83
C VAL A 4 4.52 -18.08 1.87
N ARG A 5 4.98 -17.07 2.63
CA ARG A 5 4.11 -16.24 3.49
C ARG A 5 3.13 -15.44 2.60
N LEU A 6 2.37 -14.50 3.17
CA LEU A 6 1.37 -13.71 2.43
C LEU A 6 1.83 -13.19 1.06
N ARG A 7 3.07 -12.69 0.94
CA ARG A 7 3.64 -12.25 -0.34
C ARG A 7 3.72 -13.36 -1.39
N GLY A 8 4.15 -14.55 -0.99
CA GLY A 8 4.22 -15.67 -1.91
C GLY A 8 2.83 -16.16 -2.31
N LEU A 9 1.85 -16.14 -1.40
CA LEU A 9 0.46 -16.46 -1.73
C LEU A 9 -0.09 -15.47 -2.76
N LEU A 10 0.15 -14.17 -2.56
CA LEU A 10 -0.25 -13.15 -3.52
C LEU A 10 0.46 -13.29 -4.86
N HIS A 11 1.72 -13.74 -4.87
CA HIS A 11 2.45 -14.00 -6.11
C HIS A 11 1.80 -15.12 -6.94
N LEU A 12 1.29 -16.17 -6.29
CA LEU A 12 0.50 -17.21 -6.98
C LEU A 12 -0.81 -16.68 -7.59
N LEU A 13 -1.28 -15.53 -7.12
CA LEU A 13 -2.52 -14.88 -7.56
C LEU A 13 -2.27 -13.62 -8.41
N ALA A 14 -1.02 -13.30 -8.75
CA ALA A 14 -0.67 -12.02 -9.38
C ALA A 14 -1.33 -11.77 -10.74
N GLY A 15 -1.72 -12.83 -11.46
CA GLY A 15 -2.45 -12.75 -12.72
C GLY A 15 -3.99 -12.77 -12.58
N ASP A 16 -4.53 -12.84 -11.37
CA ASP A 16 -5.98 -12.84 -11.13
C ASP A 16 -6.51 -11.40 -11.07
N GLU A 17 -7.36 -11.03 -12.03
CA GLU A 17 -7.98 -9.70 -12.11
C GLU A 17 -8.73 -9.31 -10.84
N ARG A 18 -9.23 -10.29 -10.07
CA ARG A 18 -9.92 -10.03 -8.79
C ARG A 18 -8.98 -9.45 -7.74
N VAL A 19 -7.70 -9.84 -7.76
CA VAL A 19 -6.68 -9.29 -6.85
C VAL A 19 -6.34 -7.85 -7.23
N THR A 20 -6.18 -7.58 -8.53
CA THR A 20 -5.98 -6.22 -9.03
C THR A 20 -7.19 -5.33 -8.72
N ALA A 21 -8.40 -5.82 -8.95
CA ALA A 21 -9.64 -5.10 -8.65
C ALA A 21 -9.79 -4.83 -7.14
N PHE A 22 -9.43 -5.81 -6.30
CA PHE A 22 -9.39 -5.63 -4.84
C PHE A 22 -8.44 -4.51 -4.44
N ALA A 23 -7.18 -4.54 -4.91
CA ALA A 23 -6.19 -3.52 -4.59
C ALA A 23 -6.63 -2.13 -5.06
N HIS A 24 -7.20 -2.02 -6.25
CA HIS A 24 -7.73 -0.77 -6.78
C HIS A 24 -8.94 -0.26 -5.98
N ARG A 25 -9.83 -1.14 -5.50
CA ARG A 25 -10.96 -0.75 -4.66
C ARG A 25 -10.49 -0.17 -3.32
N GLU A 26 -9.53 -0.86 -2.68
CA GLU A 26 -9.04 -0.50 -1.35
C GLU A 26 -8.15 0.75 -1.36
N LEU A 27 -7.25 0.89 -2.35
CA LEU A 27 -6.27 1.98 -2.39
C LEU A 27 -6.59 3.09 -3.38
N GLY A 28 -7.55 2.88 -4.30
CA GLY A 28 -7.93 3.83 -5.34
C GLY A 28 -8.20 5.25 -4.83
N PRO A 29 -9.01 5.44 -3.76
CA PRO A 29 -9.25 6.76 -3.19
C PRO A 29 -7.97 7.47 -2.72
N LEU A 30 -7.02 6.73 -2.10
CA LEU A 30 -5.75 7.30 -1.66
C LEU A 30 -4.82 7.63 -2.83
N LEU A 31 -4.75 6.74 -3.84
CA LEU A 31 -3.95 6.97 -5.05
C LEU A 31 -4.43 8.21 -5.80
N GLN A 32 -5.75 8.37 -5.96
CA GLN A 32 -6.34 9.57 -6.57
C GLN A 32 -6.03 10.82 -5.75
N ARG A 33 -6.10 10.73 -4.42
CA ARG A 33 -5.79 11.85 -3.51
C ARG A 33 -4.32 12.27 -3.59
N ASP A 34 -3.40 11.31 -3.60
CA ASP A 34 -1.96 11.55 -3.73
C ASP A 34 -1.66 12.19 -5.10
N ALA A 35 -2.26 11.69 -6.19
CA ALA A 35 -2.12 12.29 -7.52
C ALA A 35 -2.67 13.73 -7.59
N ALA A 36 -3.83 13.99 -6.95
CA ALA A 36 -4.47 15.29 -6.99
C ALA A 36 -3.78 16.36 -6.11
N THR A 37 -3.03 15.97 -5.08
CA THR A 37 -2.48 16.93 -4.10
C THR A 37 -0.98 16.84 -3.87
N GLY A 38 -0.29 15.88 -4.50
CA GLY A 38 1.12 15.61 -4.24
C GLY A 38 1.40 15.06 -2.84
N SER A 39 0.37 14.62 -2.11
CA SER A 39 0.54 13.94 -0.84
C SER A 39 1.18 12.57 -1.03
N ARG A 40 1.61 11.96 0.09
CA ARG A 40 2.21 10.63 0.12
C ARG A 40 1.49 9.74 1.13
N LEU A 41 0.16 9.76 1.10
CA LEU A 41 -0.68 9.02 2.05
C LEU A 41 -0.54 7.51 1.86
N VAL A 42 -0.37 7.01 0.64
CA VAL A 42 -0.12 5.58 0.41
C VAL A 42 1.20 5.14 1.05
N GLN A 43 2.24 6.00 1.01
CA GLN A 43 3.52 5.71 1.67
C GLN A 43 3.40 5.73 3.20
N ALA A 44 2.64 6.68 3.76
CA ALA A 44 2.35 6.70 5.20
C ALA A 44 1.55 5.45 5.62
N LEU A 45 0.53 5.04 4.87
CA LEU A 45 -0.20 3.80 5.15
C LEU A 45 0.74 2.59 5.16
N ARG A 46 1.68 2.51 4.22
CA ARG A 46 2.68 1.44 4.17
C ARG A 46 3.53 1.38 5.44
N HIS A 47 4.11 2.50 5.86
CA HIS A 47 4.88 2.54 7.11
C HIS A 47 4.04 2.15 8.32
N TYR A 48 2.75 2.51 8.34
CA TYR A 48 1.84 2.10 9.41
C TYR A 48 1.64 0.58 9.47
N CYS A 49 1.35 -0.06 8.34
CA CYS A 49 1.15 -1.51 8.24
C CYS A 49 2.45 -2.29 8.54
N GLU A 50 3.60 -1.83 8.04
CA GLU A 50 4.90 -2.47 8.29
C GLU A 50 5.30 -2.47 9.77
N GLN A 51 4.80 -1.49 10.54
CA GLN A 51 5.00 -1.41 11.99
C GLN A 51 3.83 -2.04 12.79
N GLY A 52 3.01 -2.88 12.15
CA GLY A 52 1.93 -3.61 12.81
C GLY A 52 0.85 -2.72 13.42
N GLY A 53 0.64 -1.53 12.86
CA GLY A 53 -0.33 -0.57 13.37
C GLY A 53 0.17 0.29 14.54
N ASN A 54 1.46 0.22 14.88
CA ASN A 54 2.05 1.10 15.89
C ASN A 54 2.32 2.50 15.31
N LYS A 55 1.42 3.46 15.60
CA LYS A 55 1.49 4.85 15.09
C LYS A 55 2.82 5.54 15.43
N SER A 56 3.38 5.29 16.62
CA SER A 56 4.63 5.93 17.07
C SER A 56 5.86 5.36 16.37
N ALA A 57 5.93 4.05 16.21
CA ALA A 57 7.00 3.40 15.46
C ALA A 57 6.94 3.78 13.97
N ALA A 58 5.73 3.85 13.42
CA ALA A 58 5.51 4.24 12.02
C ALA A 58 5.91 5.69 11.75
N ALA A 59 5.62 6.63 12.66
CA ALA A 59 6.10 8.01 12.54
C ALA A 59 7.63 8.10 12.52
N ALA A 60 8.31 7.30 13.37
CA ALA A 60 9.76 7.24 13.39
C ALA A 60 10.33 6.65 12.08
N ALA A 61 9.73 5.57 11.57
CA ALA A 61 10.11 4.96 10.30
C ALA A 61 9.88 5.88 9.09
N ALA A 62 8.85 6.73 9.16
CA ALA A 62 8.54 7.74 8.13
C ALA A 62 9.36 9.02 8.27
N HIS A 63 10.30 9.10 9.23
CA HIS A 63 11.14 10.28 9.50
C HIS A 63 10.34 11.59 9.66
N THR A 64 9.17 11.52 10.28
CA THR A 64 8.32 12.69 10.52
C THR A 64 7.95 12.83 11.99
N SER A 65 7.45 14.00 12.38
CA SER A 65 6.96 14.20 13.74
C SER A 65 5.70 13.34 13.97
N ARG A 66 5.49 12.90 15.22
CA ARG A 66 4.29 12.12 15.58
C ARG A 66 3.00 12.89 15.24
N THR A 67 2.96 14.18 15.51
CA THR A 67 1.81 15.04 15.22
C THR A 67 1.47 15.05 13.73
N ALA A 68 2.46 15.28 12.87
CA ALA A 68 2.25 15.28 11.42
C ALA A 68 1.83 13.91 10.91
N TYR A 69 2.44 12.84 11.42
CA TYR A 69 2.08 11.48 11.02
C TYR A 69 0.64 11.13 11.42
N TYR A 70 0.22 11.50 12.63
CA TYR A 70 -1.12 11.20 13.10
C TYR A 70 -2.18 11.95 12.29
N GLN A 71 -1.87 13.18 11.84
CA GLN A 71 -2.72 13.90 10.90
C GLN A 71 -2.81 13.20 9.54
N GLN A 72 -1.70 12.62 9.04
CA GLN A 72 -1.72 11.80 7.83
C GLN A 72 -2.60 10.55 8.00
N LEU A 73 -2.50 9.84 9.13
CA LEU A 73 -3.35 8.68 9.42
C LEU A 73 -4.82 9.05 9.50
N ALA A 74 -5.16 10.14 10.21
CA ALA A 74 -6.54 10.64 10.26
C ALA A 74 -7.05 11.02 8.86
N ARG A 75 -6.19 11.60 8.01
CA ARG A 75 -6.53 11.90 6.62
C ARG A 75 -6.78 10.62 5.81
N ILE A 76 -6.00 9.56 6.03
CA ILE A 76 -6.21 8.26 5.39
C ILE A 76 -7.57 7.68 5.79
N GLU A 77 -7.89 7.67 7.08
CA GLU A 77 -9.20 7.21 7.58
C GLU A 77 -10.36 8.00 6.97
N GLN A 78 -10.21 9.32 6.85
CA GLN A 78 -11.21 10.18 6.19
C GLN A 78 -11.39 9.88 4.70
N VAL A 79 -10.30 9.62 3.97
CA VAL A 79 -10.35 9.36 2.52
C VAL A 79 -10.93 7.97 2.24
N LEU A 80 -10.59 6.98 3.06
CA LEU A 80 -11.03 5.60 2.90
C LEU A 80 -12.41 5.32 3.52
N GLY A 81 -12.84 6.14 4.49
CA GLY A 81 -14.07 5.87 5.25
C GLY A 81 -13.95 4.66 6.19
N VAL A 82 -12.74 4.28 6.58
CA VAL A 82 -12.46 3.14 7.47
C VAL A 82 -11.64 3.58 8.68
N ARG A 83 -11.61 2.75 9.72
CA ARG A 83 -10.74 2.94 10.89
C ARG A 83 -9.51 2.08 10.74
N LEU A 84 -8.32 2.67 10.84
CA LEU A 84 -7.06 1.93 10.70
C LEU A 84 -6.73 1.06 11.92
N GLU A 85 -7.37 1.33 13.05
CA GLU A 85 -7.30 0.50 14.26
C GLU A 85 -8.13 -0.79 14.16
N ASP A 86 -9.05 -0.87 13.19
CA ASP A 86 -9.82 -2.08 12.94
C ASP A 86 -8.90 -3.13 12.28
N PRO A 87 -8.72 -4.32 12.89
CA PRO A 87 -7.76 -5.31 12.39
C PRO A 87 -8.06 -5.79 10.98
N GLU A 88 -9.34 -5.93 10.63
CA GLU A 88 -9.77 -6.37 9.30
C GLU A 88 -9.46 -5.31 8.25
N SER A 89 -9.78 -4.05 8.53
CA SER A 89 -9.46 -2.90 7.67
C SER A 89 -7.95 -2.75 7.46
N MET A 90 -7.15 -2.83 8.52
CA MET A 90 -5.68 -2.72 8.43
C MET A 90 -5.08 -3.86 7.60
N LEU A 91 -5.55 -5.09 7.83
CA LEU A 91 -5.09 -6.26 7.07
C LEU A 91 -5.49 -6.15 5.59
N SER A 92 -6.74 -5.78 5.30
CA SER A 92 -7.25 -5.56 3.93
C SER A 92 -6.35 -4.56 3.17
N LEU A 93 -6.07 -3.42 3.80
CA LEU A 93 -5.22 -2.38 3.23
C LEU A 93 -3.77 -2.85 3.04
N TYR A 94 -3.22 -3.62 3.98
CA TYR A 94 -1.87 -4.14 3.82
C TYR A 94 -1.79 -5.17 2.69
N VAL A 95 -2.78 -6.05 2.56
CA VAL A 95 -2.90 -6.98 1.42
C VAL A 95 -2.99 -6.21 0.11
N ALA A 96 -3.79 -5.15 0.05
CA ALA A 96 -3.91 -4.30 -1.14
C ALA A 96 -2.58 -3.64 -1.52
N LEU A 97 -1.79 -3.17 -0.53
CA LEU A 97 -0.46 -2.62 -0.77
C LEU A 97 0.48 -3.66 -1.38
N LEU A 98 0.49 -4.88 -0.81
CA LEU A 98 1.33 -5.97 -1.31
C LEU A 98 0.91 -6.42 -2.71
N ALA A 99 -0.39 -6.51 -2.99
CA ALA A 99 -0.92 -6.84 -4.31
C ALA A 99 -0.58 -5.78 -5.37
N SER A 100 -0.62 -4.50 -4.98
CA SER A 100 -0.25 -3.38 -5.86
C SER A 100 1.22 -3.42 -6.26
N ASP A 101 2.11 -3.86 -5.37
CA ASP A 101 3.54 -4.00 -5.66
C ASP A 101 3.81 -5.12 -6.68
N LEU A 102 2.97 -6.16 -6.71
CA LEU A 102 3.08 -7.27 -7.67
C LEU A 102 2.55 -6.91 -9.06
N THR A 103 1.55 -6.03 -9.12
CA THR A 103 0.91 -5.61 -10.38
C THR A 103 1.69 -4.50 -11.07
N ARG A 104 2.56 -3.78 -10.36
CA ARG A 104 3.48 -2.83 -10.99
C ARG A 104 4.40 -3.65 -11.87
N PRO A 105 4.31 -3.56 -13.22
CA PRO A 105 5.26 -4.23 -14.06
C PRO A 105 6.64 -3.74 -13.64
N SER A 106 7.54 -4.66 -13.29
CA SER A 106 8.95 -4.32 -13.18
C SER A 106 9.34 -3.71 -14.52
N ASP A 107 9.79 -2.46 -14.54
CA ASP A 107 10.32 -1.78 -15.75
C ASP A 107 11.55 -2.53 -16.35
N GLU A 108 11.91 -3.71 -15.84
CA GLU A 108 13.07 -4.53 -16.20
C GLU A 108 12.84 -5.45 -17.43
N ASP A 109 11.60 -5.67 -17.88
CA ASP A 109 11.31 -6.47 -19.08
C ASP A 109 11.14 -5.61 -20.36
N SER A 110 11.95 -4.56 -20.52
CA SER A 110 12.14 -3.92 -21.84
C SER A 110 13.35 -4.52 -22.57
N PRO A 111 13.21 -5.62 -23.34
CA PRO A 111 14.17 -5.91 -24.40
C PRO A 111 13.85 -4.98 -25.58
N GLY A 112 14.78 -4.07 -25.89
CA GLY A 112 14.88 -3.50 -27.24
C GLY A 112 14.29 -2.11 -27.49
N ARG A 113 14.76 -1.09 -26.77
CA ARG A 113 15.07 0.20 -27.43
C ARG A 113 16.58 0.25 -27.65
N GLY A 114 17.04 -0.43 -28.68
CA GLY A 114 18.46 -0.43 -29.01
C GLY A 114 18.89 -1.53 -29.96
N ALA A 115 18.42 -1.49 -31.21
CA ALA A 115 19.23 -1.83 -32.38
C ALA A 115 18.45 -1.47 -33.65
N GLN A 116 18.89 -0.34 -34.25
CA GLN A 116 18.91 -0.01 -35.69
C GLN A 116 17.60 -0.06 -36.48
#